data_AF-A0A2V0N7L5-F1
#
_entry.id   AF-A0A2V0N7L5-F1
#
_cell.length_a   1.000
_cell.length_b   1.000
_cell.length_c   1.000
_cell.angle_alpha   90.00
_cell.angle_beta   90.00
_cell.angle_gamma   90.00
#
_symmetry.space_group_name_H-M   'P 1'
#
loop_
_entity.id
_entity.type
_entity.pdbx_description
1 polymer ?
#
loop_
_entity_poly.entity_id
_entity_poly.type
_entity_poly.pdbx_seq_one_letter_code
_entity_poly.pdbx_strand_id
1 'polypeptide(L)'
;MSTALTIILIAFCVQGLVKFAIGFLVPYPTRIKRIAAYYRRGGRIISIYDSVTLIIIVTLVVLLFLTEMRELSFITGLIVGMLLIQIFFHRFSKPLAQSVAPESDVAPRKLMSFAIQANPELAWREIVVMTAIFAWALYVLIGRLVT
;
A
#
# COMPACT_ATOMS: atom_id res chain seq x y z
N MET A 1 4.50 -5.48 24.66
CA MET A 1 4.52 -4.69 23.40
C MET A 1 4.14 -3.25 23.75
N SER A 2 4.85 -2.23 23.28
CA SER A 2 4.51 -0.85 23.68
C SER A 2 3.14 -0.44 23.12
N THR A 3 2.29 0.19 23.93
CA THR A 3 0.97 0.71 23.51
C THR A 3 1.08 1.59 22.27
N ALA A 4 2.15 2.39 22.20
CA ALA A 4 2.48 3.21 21.04
C ALA A 4 2.65 2.38 19.75
N LEU A 5 3.43 1.28 19.78
CA LEU A 5 3.60 0.41 18.61
C LEU A 5 2.26 -0.18 18.16
N THR A 6 1.43 -0.62 19.10
CA THR A 6 0.08 -1.15 18.82
C THR A 6 -0.78 -0.12 18.08
N ILE A 7 -0.83 1.12 18.58
CA ILE A 7 -1.60 2.22 17.97
C ILE A 7 -1.08 2.52 16.56
N ILE A 8 0.24 2.60 16.39
CA ILE A 8 0.85 2.86 15.07
C ILE A 8 0.48 1.75 14.08
N LEU A 9 0.56 0.49 14.49
CA LEU A 9 0.20 -0.65 13.64
C LEU A 9 -1.29 -0.67 13.29
N ILE A 10 -2.18 -0.31 14.23
CA ILE A 10 -3.61 -0.12 13.97
C ILE A 10 -3.80 0.96 12.90
N ALA A 11 -3.15 2.11 13.05
CA ALA A 11 -3.24 3.20 12.08
C ALA A 11 -2.80 2.76 10.67
N PHE A 12 -1.72 1.99 10.55
CA PHE A 12 -1.27 1.44 9.27
C PHE A 12 -2.25 0.42 8.66
N CYS A 13 -2.84 -0.46 9.48
CA CYS A 13 -3.85 -1.41 8.99
C CYS A 13 -5.10 -0.68 8.49
N VAL A 14 -5.59 0.31 9.26
CA VAL A 14 -6.71 1.16 8.84
C VAL A 14 -6.38 1.92 7.56
N GLN A 15 -5.20 2.53 7.47
CA GLN A 15 -4.74 3.21 6.26
C GLN A 15 -4.73 2.27 5.05
N GLY A 16 -4.27 1.03 5.21
CA GLY A 16 -4.28 0.01 4.16
C GLY A 16 -5.69 -0.30 3.66
N LEU A 17 -6.61 -0.57 4.58
CA LEU A 17 -8.02 -0.84 4.26
C LEU A 17 -8.71 0.36 3.58
N VAL A 18 -8.47 1.57 4.09
CA VAL A 18 -9.00 2.81 3.49
C VAL A 18 -8.47 3.01 2.07
N LYS A 19 -7.18 2.75 1.81
CA LYS A 19 -6.62 2.83 0.45
C LYS A 19 -7.28 1.85 -0.50
N PHE A 20 -7.52 0.61 -0.08
CA PHE A 20 -8.26 -0.35 -0.90
C PHE A 20 -9.69 0.12 -1.16
N ALA A 21 -10.42 0.52 -0.12
CA ALA A 21 -11.78 1.05 -0.28
C ALA A 21 -11.83 2.23 -1.26
N ILE A 22 -10.92 3.19 -1.15
CA ILE A 22 -10.81 4.32 -2.09
C ILE A 22 -10.52 3.84 -3.52
N GLY A 23 -9.67 2.83 -3.69
CA GLY A 23 -9.34 2.25 -4.98
C GLY A 23 -10.56 1.71 -5.76
N PHE A 24 -11.55 1.16 -5.07
CA PHE A 24 -12.77 0.63 -5.69
C PHE A 24 -13.93 1.62 -5.71
N LEU A 25 -14.13 2.37 -4.61
CA LEU A 25 -15.32 3.20 -4.42
C LEU A 25 -15.23 4.57 -5.11
N VAL A 26 -14.02 5.12 -5.27
CA VAL A 26 -13.86 6.47 -5.85
C VAL A 26 -13.73 6.35 -7.36
N PRO A 27 -14.55 7.00 -8.20
CA PRO A 27 -14.49 6.87 -9.66
C PRO A 27 -13.13 7.20 -10.28
N TYR A 28 -12.78 6.52 -11.37
CA TYR A 28 -11.51 6.69 -12.10
C TYR A 28 -11.15 8.17 -12.40
N PRO A 29 -12.07 9.02 -12.92
CA PRO A 29 -11.76 10.42 -13.21
C PRO A 29 -11.26 11.19 -11.99
N THR A 30 -11.77 10.86 -10.79
CA THR A 30 -11.34 11.48 -9.54
C THR A 30 -9.98 10.96 -9.10
N ARG A 31 -9.75 9.65 -9.22
CA ARG A 31 -8.45 9.03 -8.87
C ARG A 31 -7.33 9.55 -9.76
N ILE A 32 -7.56 9.62 -11.07
CA ILE A 32 -6.54 10.04 -12.03
C ILE A 32 -6.19 11.52 -11.92
N LYS A 33 -7.17 12.40 -11.61
CA LYS A 33 -6.91 13.82 -11.33
C LYS A 33 -5.98 14.00 -10.13
N ARG A 34 -6.14 13.20 -9.07
CA ARG A 34 -5.24 13.24 -7.89
C ARG A 34 -3.82 12.83 -8.27
N ILE A 35 -3.68 11.72 -9.01
CA ILE A 35 -2.39 11.24 -9.50
C ILE A 35 -1.72 12.27 -10.41
N ALA A 36 -2.45 12.82 -11.37
CA ALA A 36 -1.94 13.87 -12.26
C ALA A 36 -1.50 15.12 -11.48
N ALA A 37 -2.22 15.51 -10.42
CA ALA A 37 -1.82 16.62 -9.55
C ALA A 37 -0.50 16.35 -8.81
N TYR A 38 -0.27 15.13 -8.30
CA TYR A 38 0.99 14.77 -7.66
C TYR A 38 2.18 14.85 -8.63
N TYR A 39 2.00 14.37 -9.86
CA TYR A 39 3.05 14.43 -10.87
C TYR A 39 3.31 15.84 -11.41
N ARG A 40 2.28 16.72 -11.51
CA ARG A 40 2.47 18.13 -11.92
C ARG A 40 3.33 18.93 -10.95
N ARG A 41 3.34 18.57 -9.66
CA ARG A 41 4.20 19.22 -8.64
C ARG A 41 5.63 18.68 -8.62
N GLY A 42 6.14 18.23 -9.79
CA GLY A 42 7.52 17.78 -9.98
C GLY A 42 7.89 16.49 -9.26
N GLY A 43 6.92 15.67 -8.83
CA GLY A 43 7.18 14.41 -8.12
C GLY A 43 7.82 14.55 -6.72
N ARG A 44 8.19 15.77 -6.29
CA ARG A 44 8.82 16.04 -4.99
C ARG A 44 7.96 15.56 -3.82
N ILE A 45 6.64 15.70 -3.93
CA ILE A 45 5.70 15.20 -2.90
C ILE A 45 5.79 13.68 -2.76
N ILE A 46 5.91 12.96 -3.88
CA ILE A 46 6.04 11.50 -3.89
C ILE A 46 7.38 11.12 -3.23
N SER A 47 8.48 11.79 -3.60
CA SER A 47 9.78 11.54 -2.99
C SER A 47 9.80 11.78 -1.48
N ILE A 48 9.19 12.85 -0.99
CA ILE A 48 9.11 13.13 0.45
C ILE A 48 8.29 12.06 1.15
N TYR A 49 7.13 11.71 0.58
CA TYR A 49 6.28 10.64 1.11
C TYR A 49 7.04 9.31 1.20
N ASP A 50 7.78 8.93 0.15
CA ASP A 50 8.57 7.70 0.10
C ASP A 50 9.68 7.72 1.17
N SER A 51 10.41 8.84 1.32
CA SER A 51 11.44 8.98 2.35
C SER A 51 10.88 8.90 3.76
N VAL A 52 9.78 9.60 4.05
CA VAL A 52 9.12 9.56 5.36
C VAL A 52 8.60 8.15 5.65
N THR A 53 7.99 7.50 4.66
CA THR A 53 7.50 6.12 4.80
C THR A 53 8.65 5.16 5.08
N LEU A 54 9.78 5.31 4.38
CA LEU A 54 10.97 4.49 4.62
C LEU A 54 11.51 4.66 6.04
N ILE A 55 11.61 5.90 6.52
CA ILE A 55 12.04 6.18 7.90
C ILE A 55 11.11 5.48 8.89
N ILE A 56 9.79 5.60 8.72
CA ILE A 56 8.82 4.93 9.61
C ILE A 56 8.98 3.42 9.56
N ILE A 57 9.14 2.80 8.38
CA ILE A 57 9.37 1.36 8.24
C ILE A 57 10.63 0.94 8.99
N VAL A 58 11.76 1.64 8.81
CA VAL A 58 13.01 1.34 9.51
C VAL A 58 12.82 1.46 11.02
N THR A 59 12.16 2.51 11.51
CA THR A 59 11.84 2.66 12.93
C THR A 59 10.98 1.51 13.46
N LEU A 60 9.94 1.09 12.71
CA LEU A 60 9.10 -0.05 13.10
C LEU A 60 9.90 -1.35 13.18
N VAL A 61 10.80 -1.59 12.22
CA VAL A 61 11.67 -2.77 12.25
C VAL A 61 12.59 -2.71 13.45
N VAL A 62 13.27 -1.60 13.70
CA VAL A 62 14.14 -1.43 14.89
C VAL A 62 13.35 -1.66 16.18
N LEU A 63 12.16 -1.06 16.32
CA LEU A 63 11.29 -1.28 17.48
C LEU A 63 10.89 -2.75 17.63
N LEU A 64 10.62 -3.45 16.53
CA LEU A 64 10.31 -4.87 16.56
C LEU A 64 11.51 -5.70 17.05
N PHE A 65 12.73 -5.40 16.59
CA PHE A 65 13.96 -6.06 17.04
C PHE A 65 14.31 -5.75 18.51
N LEU A 66 13.96 -4.56 18.99
CA LEU A 66 14.08 -4.19 20.41
C LEU A 66 13.03 -4.88 21.30
N THR A 67 12.07 -5.59 20.70
CA THR A 67 11.11 -6.46 21.40
C THR A 67 11.43 -7.94 21.13
N GLU A 68 10.73 -8.87 21.77
CA GLU A 68 10.88 -10.31 21.52
C GLU A 68 10.34 -10.71 20.13
N MET A 69 11.13 -10.42 19.09
CA MET A 69 10.85 -10.81 17.72
C MET A 69 11.04 -12.32 17.57
N ARG A 70 10.04 -12.98 16.96
CA ARG A 70 10.17 -14.37 16.49
C ARG A 70 10.68 -14.37 15.04
N GLU A 71 11.87 -14.92 14.83
CA GLU A 71 12.58 -14.90 13.55
C GLU A 71 11.77 -15.54 12.42
N LEU A 72 11.12 -16.69 12.67
CA LEU A 72 10.29 -17.35 11.66
C LEU A 72 9.11 -16.48 11.24
N SER A 73 8.39 -15.89 12.20
CA SER A 73 7.24 -15.01 11.89
C SER A 73 7.67 -13.77 11.12
N PHE A 74 8.82 -13.18 11.47
CA PHE A 74 9.37 -12.01 10.78
C PHE A 74 9.76 -12.34 9.33
N ILE A 75 10.55 -13.38 9.12
CA ILE A 75 11.03 -13.78 7.79
C ILE A 75 9.85 -14.18 6.89
N THR A 76 8.91 -14.98 7.40
CA THR A 76 7.70 -15.34 6.65
C THR A 76 6.89 -14.10 6.28
N GLY A 77 6.68 -13.17 7.22
CA GLY A 77 5.95 -11.93 6.94
C GLY A 77 6.63 -11.08 5.86
N LEU A 78 7.96 -10.95 5.90
CA LEU A 78 8.74 -10.23 4.90
C LEU A 78 8.59 -10.84 3.50
N ILE A 79 8.76 -12.16 3.39
CA ILE A 79 8.61 -12.89 2.12
C ILE A 79 7.19 -12.74 1.58
N VAL A 80 6.16 -12.91 2.43
CA VAL A 80 4.75 -12.76 2.03
C VAL A 80 4.51 -11.34 1.50
N GLY A 81 4.98 -10.30 2.20
CA GLY A 81 4.84 -8.91 1.77
C GLY A 81 5.50 -8.64 0.40
N MET A 82 6.74 -9.11 0.22
CA MET A 82 7.49 -8.97 -1.04
C MET A 82 6.80 -9.67 -2.21
N LEU A 83 6.33 -10.90 -2.01
CA LEU A 83 5.69 -11.67 -3.07
C LEU A 83 4.29 -11.14 -3.40
N LEU A 84 3.51 -10.71 -2.40
CA LEU A 84 2.20 -10.12 -2.64
C LEU A 84 2.30 -8.84 -3.49
N ILE A 85 3.26 -7.95 -3.19
CA ILE A 85 3.42 -6.73 -3.99
C ILE A 85 3.92 -7.03 -5.41
N GLN A 86 4.81 -8.01 -5.58
CA GLN A 86 5.26 -8.44 -6.91
C GLN A 86 4.09 -9.00 -7.73
N ILE A 87 3.30 -9.90 -7.15
CA ILE A 87 2.13 -10.49 -7.82
C ILE A 87 1.11 -9.38 -8.16
N PHE A 88 0.87 -8.45 -7.24
CA PHE A 88 -0.01 -7.30 -7.45
C PHE A 88 0.41 -6.51 -8.70
N PHE A 89 1.68 -6.10 -8.80
CA PHE A 89 2.16 -5.33 -9.95
C PHE A 89 2.11 -6.12 -11.26
N HIS A 90 2.38 -7.43 -11.23
CA HIS A 90 2.31 -8.30 -12.42
C HIS A 90 0.90 -8.40 -13.01
N ARG A 91 -0.17 -8.10 -12.25
CA ARG A 91 -1.54 -8.05 -12.79
C ARG A 91 -1.74 -6.93 -13.81
N PHE A 92 -0.93 -5.88 -13.74
CA PHE A 92 -1.04 -4.68 -14.58
C PHE A 92 -0.09 -4.74 -15.79
N SER A 93 -0.02 -5.90 -16.44
CA SER A 93 0.83 -6.14 -17.62
C SER A 93 0.15 -5.78 -18.95
N LYS A 94 -1.15 -5.52 -18.94
CA LYS A 94 -1.90 -5.17 -20.15
C LYS A 94 -1.64 -3.72 -20.57
N PRO A 95 -1.48 -3.44 -21.88
CA PRO A 95 -1.40 -2.07 -22.38
C PRO A 95 -2.64 -1.25 -21.96
N LEU A 96 -2.41 0.03 -21.62
CA LEU A 96 -3.48 0.98 -21.37
C LEU A 96 -4.20 1.33 -22.68
N ALA A 97 -5.53 1.36 -22.65
CA ALA A 97 -6.31 1.88 -23.77
C ALA A 97 -6.01 3.38 -23.96
N GLN A 98 -5.99 3.85 -25.21
CA GLN A 98 -5.66 5.25 -25.54
C GLN A 98 -6.56 6.26 -24.82
N SER A 99 -7.83 5.93 -24.58
CA SER A 99 -8.81 6.78 -23.90
C SER A 99 -8.50 7.06 -22.43
N VAL A 100 -7.63 6.25 -21.80
CA VAL A 100 -7.22 6.37 -20.40
C VAL A 100 -5.70 6.52 -20.25
N ALA A 101 -4.99 6.61 -21.38
CA ALA A 101 -3.56 6.82 -21.40
C ALA A 101 -3.21 8.28 -21.04
N PRO A 102 -2.04 8.52 -20.44
CA PRO A 102 -1.55 9.89 -20.23
C PRO A 102 -1.28 10.58 -21.58
N GLU A 103 -1.50 11.91 -21.63
CA GLU A 103 -1.44 12.73 -22.86
C GLU A 103 -0.04 12.86 -23.49
N SER A 104 1.03 12.50 -22.78
CA SER A 104 2.41 12.62 -23.26
C SER A 104 3.18 11.34 -23.00
N ASP A 105 4.35 11.21 -23.62
CA ASP A 105 5.33 10.22 -23.19
C ASP A 105 5.68 10.47 -21.72
N VAL A 106 5.42 9.49 -20.87
CA VAL A 106 5.58 9.63 -19.42
C VAL A 106 6.54 8.58 -18.92
N ALA A 107 7.27 8.92 -17.87
CA ALA A 107 8.12 7.97 -17.18
C ALA A 107 7.34 6.68 -16.83
N PRO A 108 7.95 5.48 -16.94
CA PRO A 108 7.28 4.20 -16.72
C PRO A 108 6.51 4.10 -15.39
N ARG A 109 7.04 4.72 -14.32
CA ARG A 109 6.36 4.78 -13.01
C ARG A 109 5.00 5.48 -13.06
N LYS A 110 4.89 6.55 -13.84
CA LYS A 110 3.62 7.28 -14.04
C LYS A 110 2.67 6.45 -14.88
N LEU A 111 3.16 5.78 -15.93
CA LEU A 111 2.36 4.86 -16.73
C LEU A 111 1.78 3.72 -15.88
N MET A 112 2.59 3.10 -15.01
CA MET A 112 2.13 2.05 -14.09
C MET A 112 1.06 2.57 -13.13
N SER A 113 1.21 3.79 -12.62
CA SER A 113 0.17 4.41 -11.77
C SER A 113 -1.15 4.57 -12.52
N PHE A 114 -1.11 4.97 -13.80
CA PHE A 114 -2.30 5.05 -14.65
C PHE A 114 -2.93 3.66 -14.87
N ALA A 115 -2.13 2.63 -15.12
CA ALA A 115 -2.60 1.25 -15.31
C ALA A 115 -3.36 0.73 -14.08
N ILE A 116 -2.80 0.95 -12.89
CA ILE A 116 -3.41 0.57 -11.61
C ILE A 116 -4.72 1.33 -11.39
N GLN A 117 -4.74 2.64 -11.66
CA GLN A 117 -5.97 3.42 -11.47
C GLN A 117 -7.06 3.06 -12.47
N ALA A 118 -6.72 2.70 -13.71
CA ALA A 118 -7.69 2.43 -14.75
C ALA A 118 -8.46 1.12 -14.51
N ASN A 119 -7.78 0.06 -14.08
CA ASN A 119 -8.36 -1.26 -13.92
C ASN A 119 -7.98 -1.91 -12.57
N PRO A 120 -8.31 -1.27 -11.41
CA PRO A 120 -7.91 -1.75 -10.09
C PRO A 120 -8.40 -3.19 -9.80
N GLU A 121 -9.48 -3.62 -10.45
CA GLU A 121 -10.05 -4.95 -10.34
C GLU A 121 -9.12 -6.07 -10.84
N LEU A 122 -8.11 -5.78 -11.67
CA LEU A 122 -7.16 -6.80 -12.11
C LEU A 122 -6.39 -7.46 -10.96
N ALA A 123 -6.25 -6.77 -9.83
CA ALA A 123 -5.59 -7.25 -8.63
C ALA A 123 -6.57 -7.61 -7.48
N TRP A 124 -7.83 -7.91 -7.81
CA TRP A 124 -8.87 -8.17 -6.80
C TRP A 124 -8.48 -9.30 -5.83
N ARG A 125 -7.79 -10.34 -6.31
CA ARG A 125 -7.39 -11.50 -5.49
C ARG A 125 -6.41 -11.07 -4.40
N GLU A 126 -5.38 -10.33 -4.80
CA GLU A 126 -4.34 -9.84 -3.90
C GLU A 126 -4.93 -8.85 -2.89
N ILE A 127 -5.88 -8.02 -3.34
CA ILE A 127 -6.60 -7.08 -2.49
C ILE A 127 -7.45 -7.80 -1.45
N VAL A 128 -8.18 -8.87 -1.81
CA VAL A 128 -8.98 -9.67 -0.86
C VAL A 128 -8.07 -10.30 0.19
N VAL A 129 -6.94 -10.88 -0.22
CA VAL A 129 -5.96 -11.46 0.71
C VAL A 129 -5.41 -10.40 1.66
N MET A 130 -4.94 -9.25 1.15
CA MET A 130 -4.42 -8.17 1.99
C MET A 130 -5.50 -7.61 2.94
N THR A 131 -6.75 -7.51 2.47
CA THR A 131 -7.89 -7.07 3.29
C THR A 131 -8.15 -8.03 4.44
N ALA A 132 -8.17 -9.34 4.18
CA ALA A 132 -8.36 -10.35 5.22
C ALA A 132 -7.23 -10.32 6.25
N ILE A 133 -5.97 -10.18 5.81
CA ILE A 133 -4.80 -10.06 6.69
C ILE A 133 -4.90 -8.80 7.56
N PHE A 134 -5.22 -7.64 6.98
CA PHE A 134 -5.38 -6.39 7.75
C PHE A 134 -6.56 -6.44 8.72
N ALA A 135 -7.70 -7.00 8.33
CA ALA A 135 -8.86 -7.14 9.20
C ALA A 135 -8.55 -8.06 10.40
N TRP A 136 -7.88 -9.19 10.15
CA TRP A 136 -7.42 -10.09 11.20
C TRP A 136 -6.41 -9.41 12.13
N ALA A 137 -5.42 -8.71 11.58
CA ALA A 137 -4.43 -7.96 12.36
C ALA A 137 -5.09 -6.91 13.26
N LEU A 138 -6.07 -6.17 12.73
CA LEU A 138 -6.84 -5.20 13.52
C LEU A 138 -7.60 -5.87 14.67
N TYR A 139 -8.30 -6.97 14.40
CA TYR A 139 -9.00 -7.72 15.44
C TYR A 139 -8.06 -8.11 16.60
N VAL A 140 -6.88 -8.67 16.27
CA VAL A 140 -5.89 -9.07 17.27
C VAL A 140 -5.32 -7.86 18.03
N LEU A 141 -4.97 -6.78 17.34
CA LEU A 141 -4.37 -5.58 17.94
C LEU A 141 -5.36 -4.85 18.85
N ILE A 142 -6.64 -4.74 18.44
CA ILE A 142 -7.70 -4.14 19.24
C ILE A 142 -7.98 -5.00 20.47
N GLY A 143 -8.10 -6.33 20.31
CA GLY A 143 -8.29 -7.24 21.43
C GLY A 143 -7.23 -7.04 22.51
N ARG A 144 -5.95 -6.98 22.10
CA ARG A 144 -4.80 -6.72 23.00
C ARG A 144 -4.74 -5.32 23.61
N LEU A 145 -5.40 -4.34 23.00
CA LEU A 145 -5.42 -2.97 23.51
C LEU A 145 -6.49 -2.80 24.60
N VAL A 146 -7.54 -3.61 24.54
CA VAL A 146 -8.70 -3.54 25.44
C VAL A 146 -8.59 -4.52 26.62
N THR A 147 -7.76 -5.56 26.51
CA THR A 147 -7.41 -6.50 27.59
C THR A 147 -6.11 -6.12 28.27
#